data_AF-A0A974UA83-F1
#
_entry.id   AF-A0A974UA83-F1
#
_cell.length_a   1.000
_cell.length_b   1.000
_cell.length_c   1.000
_cell.angle_alpha   90.00
_cell.angle_beta   90.00
_cell.angle_gamma   90.00
#
_symmetry.space_group_name_H-M   'P 1'
#
loop_
_entity.id
_entity.type
_entity.pdbx_description
1 polymer ?
#
loop_
_entity_poly.entity_id
_entity_poly.type
_entity_poly.pdbx_seq_one_letter_code
_entity_poly.pdbx_strand_id
1 'polypeptide(L)'
;MPNFEPEHNAPRLREYLGGVIFKTKTLTMKREYWEPYVKQLIEQPDGVEIDISKTPLDNIQFSCDVIGCIATRSDPNIFKVKVYRIDPNDDPMFNVDTYVLYNDFEAFKNYSRIVKYSSTSTDVNMSRFHETTVMLFHKEPDCDHWLQYQKLPKVIQENYKSLIRSL
;
A
#
# COMPACT_ATOMS: atom_id res chain seq x y z
N MET A 1 5.45 17.14 6.39
CA MET A 1 5.12 15.82 5.80
C MET A 1 5.31 15.94 4.30
N PRO A 2 5.89 14.93 3.61
CA PRO A 2 5.98 14.95 2.17
C PRO A 2 4.57 15.06 1.56
N ASN A 3 4.39 15.86 0.51
CA ASN A 3 3.13 15.89 -0.21
C ASN A 3 3.09 14.71 -1.19
N PHE A 4 2.52 13.59 -0.74
CA PHE A 4 2.35 12.40 -1.58
C PHE A 4 1.28 12.56 -2.64
N GLU A 5 0.45 13.61 -2.55
CA GLU A 5 -0.69 13.77 -3.42
C GLU A 5 -0.22 14.02 -4.87
N PRO A 6 -0.79 13.28 -5.84
CA PRO A 6 -0.52 13.54 -7.24
C PRO A 6 -1.09 14.90 -7.66
N GLU A 7 -0.38 15.57 -8.58
CA GLU A 7 -0.78 16.88 -9.11
C GLU A 7 -2.07 16.80 -9.93
N HIS A 8 -2.30 15.65 -10.55
CA HIS A 8 -3.52 15.31 -11.24
C HIS A 8 -4.40 14.46 -10.33
N ASN A 9 -5.72 14.64 -10.40
CA ASN A 9 -6.67 13.85 -9.64
C ASN A 9 -7.71 13.26 -10.58
N ALA A 10 -8.09 12.00 -10.33
CA ALA A 10 -9.18 11.32 -11.01
C ALA A 10 -10.25 10.90 -9.99
N PRO A 11 -10.98 11.86 -9.40
CA PRO A 11 -11.84 11.62 -8.24
C PRO A 11 -12.92 10.56 -8.51
N ARG A 12 -13.57 10.60 -9.68
CA ARG A 12 -14.61 9.61 -10.03
C ARG A 12 -14.04 8.21 -10.22
N LEU A 13 -12.85 8.10 -10.80
CA LEU A 13 -12.15 6.82 -10.92
C LEU A 13 -11.77 6.26 -9.55
N ARG A 14 -11.21 7.11 -8.67
CA ARG A 14 -10.84 6.72 -7.30
C ARG A 14 -12.04 6.26 -6.49
N GLU A 15 -13.16 6.97 -6.63
CA GLU A 15 -14.43 6.63 -5.97
C GLU A 15 -15.00 5.32 -6.52
N TYR A 16 -14.97 5.12 -7.84
CA TYR A 16 -15.46 3.89 -8.45
C TYR A 16 -14.59 2.68 -8.05
N LEU A 17 -13.26 2.81 -8.15
CA LEU A 17 -12.35 1.75 -7.74
C LEU A 17 -12.47 1.45 -6.24
N GLY A 18 -12.46 2.49 -5.41
CA GLY A 18 -12.54 2.36 -3.96
C GLY A 18 -13.90 1.86 -3.49
N GLY A 19 -14.98 2.53 -3.85
CA GLY A 19 -16.33 2.21 -3.38
C GLY A 19 -16.95 0.97 -4.03
N VAL A 20 -16.75 0.76 -5.33
CA VAL A 20 -17.44 -0.31 -6.08
C VAL A 20 -16.61 -1.57 -6.21
N ILE A 21 -15.34 -1.45 -6.60
CA ILE A 21 -14.49 -2.61 -6.92
C ILE A 21 -13.83 -3.18 -5.66
N PHE A 22 -13.11 -2.34 -4.92
CA PHE A 22 -12.29 -2.77 -3.78
C PHE A 22 -12.99 -2.58 -2.42
N LYS A 23 -14.13 -1.88 -2.39
CA LYS A 23 -14.90 -1.55 -1.18
C LYS A 23 -14.07 -0.98 -0.04
N THR A 24 -13.11 -0.12 -0.39
CA THR A 24 -12.13 0.45 0.54
C THR A 24 -11.72 1.85 0.08
N LYS A 25 -11.11 2.64 0.98
CA LYS A 25 -10.60 3.97 0.63
C LYS A 25 -9.41 3.84 -0.32
N THR A 26 -9.47 4.53 -1.46
CA THR A 26 -8.36 4.61 -2.41
C THR A 26 -7.31 5.60 -1.93
N LEU A 27 -6.13 5.09 -1.61
CA LEU A 27 -4.94 5.89 -1.35
C LEU A 27 -4.14 6.06 -2.66
N THR A 28 -3.46 7.19 -2.80
CA THR A 28 -2.69 7.53 -3.99
C THR A 28 -1.35 8.11 -3.59
N MET A 29 -0.29 7.79 -4.33
CA MET A 29 0.99 8.49 -4.22
C MET A 29 1.56 8.82 -5.60
N LYS A 30 2.38 9.86 -5.68
CA LYS A 30 3.19 10.11 -6.87
C LYS A 30 4.08 8.90 -7.16
N ARG A 31 4.13 8.50 -8.42
CA ARG A 31 4.90 7.36 -8.92
C ARG A 31 6.39 7.48 -8.60
N GLU A 32 6.93 8.70 -8.65
CA GLU A 32 8.35 8.98 -8.34
C GLU A 32 8.77 8.53 -6.93
N TYR A 33 7.85 8.52 -5.96
CA TYR A 33 8.11 8.00 -4.61
C TYR A 33 8.12 6.47 -4.55
N TRP A 34 7.41 5.81 -5.46
CA TRP A 34 7.30 4.35 -5.51
C TRP A 34 8.39 3.69 -6.36
N GLU A 35 8.82 4.34 -7.45
CA GLU A 35 9.79 3.79 -8.41
C GLU A 35 11.10 3.27 -7.81
N PRO A 36 11.71 3.92 -6.80
CA PRO A 36 12.90 3.39 -6.14
C PRO A 36 12.67 2.00 -5.53
N TYR A 37 11.47 1.73 -5.03
CA TYR A 37 11.10 0.43 -4.47
C TYR A 37 10.81 -0.59 -5.57
N VAL A 38 10.25 -0.19 -6.71
CA VAL A 38 10.01 -1.10 -7.84
C VAL A 38 11.32 -1.77 -8.29
N LYS A 39 12.41 -1.00 -8.43
CA LYS A 39 13.72 -1.53 -8.80
C LYS A 39 14.23 -2.55 -7.77
N GLN A 40 14.18 -2.20 -6.49
CA GLN A 40 14.60 -3.08 -5.41
C GLN A 40 13.75 -4.36 -5.34
N LEU A 41 12.44 -4.27 -5.56
CA LEU A 41 11.51 -5.40 -5.53
C LEU A 41 11.63 -6.32 -6.76
N ILE A 42 12.22 -5.85 -7.86
CA ILE A 42 12.62 -6.71 -8.98
C ILE A 42 13.82 -7.56 -8.58
N GLU A 43 14.77 -7.00 -7.84
CA GLU A 43 16.01 -7.66 -7.40
C GLU A 43 15.79 -8.54 -6.16
N GLN A 44 14.86 -8.16 -5.28
CA GLN A 44 14.56 -8.80 -3.99
C GLN A 44 13.08 -9.21 -3.92
N PRO A 45 12.69 -10.32 -4.55
CA PRO A 45 11.28 -10.74 -4.62
C PRO A 45 10.69 -11.12 -3.25
N ASP A 46 11.54 -11.54 -2.30
CA ASP A 46 11.12 -11.91 -0.93
C ASP A 46 10.66 -10.70 -0.10
N GLY A 47 10.92 -9.50 -0.59
CA GLY A 47 10.40 -8.26 -0.06
C GLY A 47 11.47 -7.28 0.39
N VAL A 48 11.07 -6.02 0.42
CA VAL A 48 11.91 -4.88 0.80
C VAL A 48 11.19 -4.12 1.91
N GLU A 49 11.92 -3.79 2.97
CA GLU A 49 11.40 -2.90 4.00
C GLU A 49 11.28 -1.49 3.44
N ILE A 50 10.11 -0.88 3.62
CA ILE A 50 9.83 0.48 3.17
C ILE A 50 9.53 1.38 4.37
N ASP A 51 9.94 2.63 4.23
CA ASP A 51 9.69 3.67 5.21
C ASP A 51 8.25 4.16 5.08
N ILE A 52 7.38 3.73 5.99
CA ILE A 52 5.95 4.05 5.96
C ILE A 52 5.70 5.58 6.02
N SER A 53 6.61 6.34 6.64
CA SER A 53 6.52 7.81 6.73
C SER A 53 6.73 8.52 5.38
N LYS A 54 7.17 7.78 4.36
CA LYS A 54 7.31 8.22 2.97
C LYS A 54 6.19 7.69 2.07
N THR A 55 5.08 7.29 2.67
CA THR A 55 3.92 6.76 1.96
C THR A 55 2.63 7.38 2.48
N PRO A 56 1.51 7.29 1.73
CA PRO A 56 0.19 7.69 2.20
C PRO A 56 -0.34 6.88 3.41
N LEU A 57 0.43 5.90 3.89
CA LEU A 57 0.13 5.07 5.05
C LEU A 57 0.69 5.66 6.35
N ASP A 58 1.38 6.82 6.29
CA ASP A 58 1.97 7.51 7.44
C ASP A 58 0.98 7.70 8.61
N ASN A 59 -0.29 7.95 8.28
CA ASN A 59 -1.33 8.20 9.26
C ASN A 59 -1.59 7.01 10.20
N ILE A 60 -1.24 5.79 9.78
CA ILE A 60 -1.35 4.58 10.62
C ILE A 60 -0.51 4.74 11.89
N GLN A 61 0.67 5.38 11.78
CA GLN A 61 1.59 5.60 12.89
C GLN A 61 1.02 6.48 14.01
N PHE A 62 -0.03 7.27 13.75
CA PHE A 62 -0.68 8.08 14.79
C PHE A 62 -1.66 7.29 15.67
N SER A 63 -2.06 6.11 15.21
CA SER A 63 -3.10 5.31 15.87
C SER A 63 -2.56 4.04 16.53
N CYS A 64 -1.35 3.62 16.18
CA CYS A 64 -0.74 2.38 16.67
C CYS A 64 0.79 2.40 16.53
N ASP A 65 1.43 1.53 17.29
CA ASP A 65 2.88 1.34 17.22
C ASP A 65 3.24 0.49 16.01
N VAL A 66 3.69 1.14 14.93
CA VAL A 66 4.17 0.47 13.72
C VAL A 66 5.61 -0.01 13.92
N ILE A 67 5.82 -1.32 13.79
CA ILE A 67 7.14 -1.96 13.94
C ILE A 67 7.84 -2.26 12.61
N GLY A 68 7.15 -2.05 11.49
CA GLY A 68 7.78 -2.03 10.17
C GLY A 68 6.78 -2.19 9.04
N CYS A 69 7.26 -2.02 7.81
CA CYS A 69 6.44 -2.10 6.61
C CYS A 69 7.23 -2.81 5.52
N ILE A 70 6.68 -3.89 4.96
CA ILE A 70 7.35 -4.68 3.93
C ILE A 70 6.53 -4.66 2.65
N ALA A 71 7.17 -4.27 1.55
CA ALA A 71 6.64 -4.44 0.22
C ALA A 71 7.12 -5.77 -0.38
N THR A 72 6.26 -6.45 -1.12
CA THR A 72 6.58 -7.63 -1.93
C THR A 72 5.97 -7.47 -3.32
N ARG A 73 6.59 -8.05 -4.34
CA ARG A 73 6.05 -8.06 -5.69
C ARG A 73 5.21 -9.32 -5.90
N SER A 74 3.92 -9.16 -6.21
CA SER A 74 3.04 -10.30 -6.48
C SER A 74 2.85 -10.59 -7.97
N ASP A 75 2.95 -9.56 -8.80
CA ASP A 75 2.80 -9.58 -10.26
C ASP A 75 3.68 -8.46 -10.84
N PRO A 76 4.06 -8.48 -12.13
CA PRO A 76 4.75 -7.38 -12.78
C PRO A 76 4.30 -5.96 -12.39
N ASN A 77 2.98 -5.74 -12.25
CA ASN A 77 2.39 -4.43 -11.96
C ASN A 77 1.61 -4.36 -10.63
N ILE A 78 1.62 -5.43 -9.83
CA ILE A 78 0.88 -5.52 -8.57
C ILE A 78 1.82 -5.86 -7.43
N PHE A 79 1.82 -5.00 -6.42
CA PHE A 79 2.63 -5.13 -5.22
C PHE A 79 1.75 -5.29 -4.00
N LYS A 80 2.27 -5.97 -2.99
CA LYS A 80 1.63 -6.09 -1.68
C LYS A 80 2.48 -5.36 -0.66
N VAL A 81 1.86 -4.47 0.11
CA VAL A 81 2.50 -3.73 1.19
C VAL A 81 1.87 -4.21 2.49
N LYS A 82 2.67 -4.79 3.38
CA LYS A 82 2.26 -5.26 4.70
C LYS A 82 2.78 -4.31 5.75
N VAL A 83 1.88 -3.73 6.54
CA VAL A 83 2.20 -2.89 7.69
C VAL A 83 2.07 -3.74 8.94
N TYR A 84 3.15 -3.86 9.70
CA TYR A 84 3.19 -4.62 10.95
C TYR A 84 3.06 -3.64 12.11
N ARG A 85 2.07 -3.86 12.98
CA ARG A 85 1.79 -3.01 14.13
C ARG A 85 1.56 -3.83 15.39
N ILE A 86 1.65 -3.16 16.54
CA ILE A 86 1.35 -3.72 17.85
C ILE A 86 0.03 -3.13 18.34
N ASP A 87 -0.86 -4.01 18.79
CA ASP A 87 -2.01 -3.62 19.61
C ASP A 87 -1.97 -4.43 20.93
N PRO A 88 -1.65 -3.81 22.07
CA PRO A 88 -1.54 -4.50 23.35
C PRO A 88 -2.89 -5.05 23.85
N ASN A 89 -4.01 -4.67 23.23
CA ASN A 89 -5.34 -5.16 23.62
C ASN A 89 -5.77 -6.41 22.82
N ASP A 90 -5.03 -6.78 21.77
CA ASP A 90 -5.31 -7.96 20.95
C ASP A 90 -4.52 -9.19 21.43
N ASP A 91 -5.07 -10.37 21.16
CA ASP A 91 -4.38 -11.66 21.32
C ASP A 91 -4.60 -12.52 20.06
N PRO A 92 -3.58 -12.76 19.23
CA PRO A 92 -2.20 -12.25 19.32
C PRO A 92 -2.03 -10.73 19.18
N MET A 93 -1.06 -10.16 19.90
CA MET A 93 -0.75 -8.72 19.96
C MET A 93 -0.27 -8.09 18.64
N PHE A 94 0.32 -8.88 17.73
CA PHE A 94 0.89 -8.34 16.49
C PHE A 94 -0.12 -8.42 15.36
N ASN A 95 -0.40 -7.27 14.75
CA ASN A 95 -1.38 -7.16 13.67
C ASN A 95 -0.68 -6.80 12.36
N VAL A 96 -1.24 -7.30 11.25
CA VAL A 96 -0.75 -7.05 9.90
C VAL A 96 -1.86 -6.52 9.01
N ASP A 97 -1.74 -5.27 8.63
CA ASP A 97 -2.60 -4.68 7.61
C ASP A 97 -1.98 -4.91 6.24
N THR A 98 -2.76 -5.37 5.27
CA THR A 98 -2.28 -5.64 3.91
C THR A 98 -2.90 -4.66 2.92
N TYR A 99 -2.05 -4.05 2.09
CA TYR A 99 -2.43 -3.15 1.02
C TYR A 99 -2.00 -3.74 -0.32
N VAL A 100 -2.86 -3.60 -1.33
CA VAL A 100 -2.51 -3.93 -2.71
C VAL A 100 -2.22 -2.64 -3.43
N LEU A 101 -1.01 -2.53 -3.97
CA LEU A 101 -0.56 -1.40 -4.77
C LEU A 101 -0.58 -1.77 -6.25
N TYR A 102 -1.26 -0.95 -7.04
CA TYR A 102 -1.27 -1.03 -8.50
C TYR A 102 -0.31 0.01 -9.06
N ASN A 103 0.77 -0.50 -9.65
CA ASN A 103 1.75 0.35 -10.31
C ASN A 103 1.26 0.75 -11.70
N ASP A 104 0.48 -0.09 -12.36
CA ASP A 104 -0.18 0.21 -13.61
C ASP A 104 -1.62 -0.29 -13.52
N PHE A 105 -2.57 0.64 -13.49
CA PHE A 105 -4.00 0.30 -13.48
C PHE A 105 -4.59 0.16 -14.90
N GLU A 106 -3.90 0.54 -15.97
CA GLU A 106 -4.33 0.16 -17.32
C GLU A 106 -4.21 -1.34 -17.53
N ALA A 107 -3.28 -1.98 -16.79
CA ALA A 107 -3.16 -3.44 -16.72
C ALA A 107 -4.39 -4.14 -16.09
N PHE A 108 -5.38 -3.43 -15.55
CA PHE A 108 -6.64 -4.07 -15.16
C PHE A 108 -7.31 -4.68 -16.40
N LYS A 109 -7.60 -5.98 -16.36
CA LYS A 109 -8.27 -6.72 -17.45
C LYS A 109 -9.57 -6.07 -17.98
N ASN A 110 -10.18 -5.17 -17.22
CA ASN A 110 -11.42 -4.47 -17.56
C ASN A 110 -11.26 -2.93 -17.58
N TYR A 111 -10.06 -2.41 -17.82
CA TYR A 111 -9.77 -0.96 -17.76
C TYR A 111 -10.79 -0.10 -18.52
N SER A 112 -11.10 -0.44 -19.78
CA SER A 112 -12.08 0.29 -20.58
C SER A 112 -13.48 0.35 -19.95
N ARG A 113 -13.91 -0.74 -19.28
CA ARG A 113 -15.17 -0.76 -18.52
C ARG A 113 -15.07 0.10 -17.26
N ILE A 114 -13.94 0.05 -16.54
CA ILE A 114 -13.70 0.86 -15.35
C ILE A 114 -13.77 2.35 -15.69
N VAL A 115 -13.11 2.77 -16.76
CA VAL A 115 -13.13 4.15 -17.25
C VAL A 115 -14.55 4.57 -17.63
N LYS A 116 -15.26 3.72 -18.39
CA LYS A 116 -16.65 3.98 -18.76
C LYS A 116 -17.56 4.13 -17.53
N TYR A 117 -17.50 3.21 -16.57
CA TYR A 117 -18.39 3.21 -15.41
C TYR A 117 -18.04 4.28 -14.38
N SER A 118 -16.77 4.66 -14.28
CA SER A 118 -16.37 5.83 -13.50
C SER A 118 -16.79 7.16 -14.15
N SER A 119 -17.45 7.13 -15.32
CA SER A 119 -17.82 8.33 -16.09
C SER A 119 -16.61 9.26 -16.28
N THR A 120 -15.45 8.65 -16.50
CA THR A 120 -14.17 9.33 -16.75
C THR A 120 -13.87 9.20 -18.24
N SER A 121 -13.50 10.29 -18.91
CA SER A 121 -12.99 10.25 -20.28
C SER A 121 -11.53 9.80 -20.28
N THR A 122 -11.11 9.01 -21.27
CA THR A 122 -9.69 8.79 -21.58
C THR A 122 -9.10 10.03 -22.26
N ASP A 123 -9.02 11.13 -21.53
CA ASP A 123 -8.41 12.37 -22.00
C ASP A 123 -6.98 12.53 -21.46
N VAL A 124 -6.32 13.61 -21.85
CA VAL A 124 -4.94 13.92 -21.46
C VAL A 124 -4.77 13.98 -19.94
N ASN A 125 -5.78 14.42 -19.19
CA ASN A 125 -5.69 14.46 -17.73
C ASN A 125 -5.70 13.05 -17.13
N MET A 126 -6.52 12.15 -17.69
CA MET A 126 -6.54 10.75 -17.28
C MET A 126 -5.21 10.03 -17.59
N SER A 127 -4.63 10.26 -18.77
CA SER A 127 -3.31 9.73 -19.14
C SER A 127 -2.21 10.25 -18.21
N ARG A 128 -2.17 11.57 -17.93
CA ARG A 128 -1.21 12.14 -17.00
C ARG A 128 -1.36 11.61 -15.58
N PHE A 129 -2.61 11.45 -15.12
CA PHE A 129 -2.87 10.84 -13.82
C PHE A 129 -2.33 9.42 -13.76
N HIS A 130 -2.51 8.62 -14.81
CA HIS A 130 -1.96 7.28 -14.91
C HIS A 130 -0.42 7.26 -14.86
N GLU A 131 0.22 8.11 -15.66
CA GLU A 131 1.68 8.19 -15.75
C GLU A 131 2.32 8.63 -14.42
N THR A 132 1.65 9.47 -13.65
CA THR A 132 2.23 10.11 -12.46
C THR A 132 1.79 9.50 -11.13
N THR A 133 0.82 8.57 -11.12
CA THR A 133 0.19 8.10 -9.87
C THR A 133 0.18 6.59 -9.76
N VAL A 134 0.46 6.08 -8.56
CA VAL A 134 0.13 4.69 -8.17
C VAL A 134 -0.97 4.69 -7.12
N MET A 135 -1.76 3.62 -7.09
CA MET A 135 -2.90 3.49 -6.17
C MET A 135 -2.68 2.36 -5.18
N LEU A 136 -3.14 2.55 -3.94
CA LEU A 136 -3.10 1.56 -2.88
C LEU A 136 -4.51 1.34 -2.33
N PHE A 137 -4.86 0.07 -2.13
CA PHE A 137 -6.15 -0.36 -1.62
C PHE A 137 -5.94 -1.24 -0.39
N HIS A 138 -6.57 -0.89 0.73
CA HIS A 138 -6.54 -1.73 1.92
C HIS A 138 -7.36 -3.01 1.68
N LYS A 139 -6.73 -4.17 1.91
CA LYS A 139 -7.38 -5.48 1.85
C LYS A 139 -8.01 -5.75 3.22
N GLU A 140 -9.19 -6.36 3.22
CA GLU A 140 -9.79 -6.87 4.45
C GLU A 140 -8.82 -7.83 5.17
N PRO A 141 -8.83 -7.84 6.52
CA PRO A 141 -8.08 -8.80 7.32
C PRO A 141 -8.33 -10.24 6.87
N ASP A 142 -7.25 -11.02 6.77
CA ASP A 142 -7.30 -12.44 6.45
C ASP A 142 -6.90 -13.27 7.69
N CYS A 143 -6.81 -14.59 7.57
CA CYS A 143 -6.39 -15.46 8.67
C CYS A 143 -4.98 -15.14 9.23
N ASP A 144 -4.14 -14.47 8.44
CA ASP A 144 -2.78 -14.04 8.82
C ASP A 144 -2.74 -12.61 9.41
N HIS A 145 -3.89 -12.01 9.74
CA HIS A 145 -3.94 -10.65 10.30
C HIS A 145 -3.29 -10.59 11.68
N TRP A 146 -3.62 -11.54 12.56
CA TRP A 146 -2.99 -11.66 13.87
C TRP A 146 -1.85 -12.66 13.82
N LEU A 147 -0.66 -12.22 14.22
CA LEU A 147 0.54 -13.03 14.18
C LEU A 147 1.13 -13.23 15.57
N GLN A 148 1.61 -14.44 15.81
CA GLN A 148 2.56 -14.68 16.89
C GLN A 148 3.93 -14.10 16.51
N TYR A 149 4.70 -13.67 17.50
CA TYR A 149 6.05 -13.11 17.30
C TYR A 149 6.94 -13.98 16.40
N GLN A 150 6.87 -15.30 16.53
CA GLN A 150 7.67 -16.26 15.75
C GLN A 150 7.29 -16.31 14.26
N LYS A 151 6.09 -15.83 13.91
CA LYS A 151 5.60 -15.76 12.53
C LYS A 151 5.93 -14.42 11.86
N LEU A 152 6.44 -13.44 12.61
CA LEU A 152 6.90 -12.18 12.04
C LEU A 152 8.15 -12.39 11.16
N PRO A 153 8.30 -11.63 10.06
CA PRO A 153 9.56 -11.59 9.32
C PRO A 153 10.74 -11.20 10.21
N LYS A 154 11.94 -11.73 9.93
CA LYS A 154 13.13 -11.51 10.77
C LYS A 154 13.45 -10.03 10.98
N VAL A 155 13.34 -9.22 9.92
CA VAL A 155 13.56 -7.77 10.01
C VAL A 155 12.58 -7.10 10.98
N ILE A 156 11.30 -7.51 10.97
CA ILE A 156 10.27 -6.99 11.88
C ILE A 156 10.53 -7.43 13.33
N GLN A 157 11.00 -8.67 13.52
CA GLN A 157 11.42 -9.16 14.83
C GLN A 157 12.59 -8.33 15.41
N GLU A 158 13.55 -7.95 14.57
CA GLU A 158 14.70 -7.12 14.95
C GLU A 158 14.30 -5.68 15.27
N ASN A 159 13.39 -5.09 14.49
CA ASN A 159 12.81 -3.78 14.75
C ASN A 159 12.08 -3.75 16.09
N TYR A 160 11.23 -4.75 16.36
CA TYR A 160 10.53 -4.84 17.64
C TYR A 160 11.48 -4.95 18.84
N LYS A 161 12.53 -5.78 18.73
CA LYS A 161 13.57 -5.88 19.77
C LYS A 161 14.28 -4.55 20.01
N SER A 162 14.53 -3.79 18.95
CA SER A 162 15.18 -2.48 19.04
C SER A 162 14.26 -1.45 19.69
N LEU A 163 12.97 -1.47 19.36
CA LEU A 163 11.94 -0.63 19.98
C LEU A 163 11.86 -0.87 21.50
N ILE A 164 11.76 -2.13 21.95
CA ILE A 164 11.69 -2.45 23.39
C ILE A 164 12.95 -1.99 24.14
N ARG A 165 14.13 -2.09 23.53
CA ARG A 165 15.39 -1.65 24.16
C ARG A 165 15.50 -0.14 24.31
N SER A 166 14.71 0.62 23.55
CA SER A 166 14.71 2.08 23.58
C SER A 166 13.72 2.68 24.60
N LEU A 167 12.87 1.83 25.20
CA LEU A 167 11.92 2.17 26.27
C LEU A 167 12.55 1.92 27.65
#